data_AF-A0A3C1BKV2-F1
#
_entry.id   AF-A0A3C1BKV2-F1
#
_cell.length_a   1.000
_cell.length_b   1.000
_cell.length_c   1.000
_cell.angle_alpha   90.00
_cell.angle_beta   90.00
_cell.angle_gamma   90.00
#
_symmetry.space_group_name_H-M   'P 1'
#
loop_
_entity.id
_entity.type
_entity.pdbx_description
1 polymer ?
#
loop_
_entity_poly.entity_id
_entity_poly.type
_entity_poly.pdbx_seq_one_letter_code
_entity_poly.pdbx_strand_id
1 'polypeptide(L)' 'MRGLALLAAIWLAFAAPHALGASQEMGVSQEMERPHIVVIMADDLGWNDVGYHGSEIKTPHLDRLAKDGRELT' A
#
# COMPACT_ATOMS: atom_id res chain seq x y z
N MET A 1 2.24 -14.28 -60.43
CA MET A 1 1.72 -15.26 -59.43
C MET A 1 2.75 -15.55 -58.34
N ARG A 2 3.31 -14.54 -57.66
CA ARG A 2 4.30 -14.72 -56.56
C ARG A 2 4.11 -13.71 -55.41
N GLY A 3 2.92 -13.10 -55.29
CA GLY A 3 2.63 -12.03 -54.31
C GLY A 3 1.52 -12.38 -53.30
N LEU A 4 0.86 -13.53 -53.43
CA LEU A 4 -0.31 -13.89 -52.61
C LEU A 4 0.01 -14.92 -51.51
N ALA A 5 1.25 -15.38 -51.39
CA ALA A 5 1.66 -16.38 -50.40
C ALA A 5 2.15 -15.76 -49.07
N LEU A 6 2.48 -14.46 -49.04
CA LEU A 6 3.00 -13.78 -47.84
C LEU A 6 1.92 -13.19 -46.94
N LEU A 7 0.68 -13.00 -47.44
CA LEU A 7 -0.43 -12.46 -46.63
C LEU A 7 -1.22 -13.55 -45.89
N ALA A 8 -1.12 -14.82 -46.30
CA ALA A 8 -1.76 -15.94 -45.60
C ALA A 8 -0.99 -16.39 -44.35
N ALA A 9 0.34 -16.17 -44.30
CA ALA A 9 1.16 -16.52 -43.14
C ALA A 9 0.92 -15.58 -41.93
N ILE A 10 0.42 -14.36 -42.18
CA ILE A 10 0.12 -13.38 -41.12
C ILE A 10 -1.31 -13.56 -40.57
N TRP A 11 -2.21 -14.17 -41.34
CA TRP A 11 -3.56 -14.49 -40.85
C TRP A 11 -3.64 -15.74 -39.96
N LEU A 12 -2.64 -16.64 -40.03
CA LEU A 12 -2.57 -17.83 -39.16
C LEU A 12 -1.98 -17.55 -37.77
N ALA A 13 -1.41 -16.35 -37.54
CA ALA A 13 -0.87 -15.95 -36.25
C ALA A 13 -1.88 -15.20 -35.36
N PHE A 14 -3.07 -14.87 -35.88
CA PHE A 14 -4.03 -13.98 -35.19
C PHE A 14 -5.48 -14.50 -35.09
N ALA A 15 -5.78 -15.69 -35.61
CA ALA A 15 -7.09 -16.31 -35.45
C ALA A 15 -7.05 -17.36 -34.32
N ALA A 16 -7.49 -16.92 -33.14
CA ALA A 16 -7.78 -17.68 -31.92
C ALA A 16 -8.65 -18.95 -32.14
N PRO A 17 -9.09 -19.72 -31.13
CA PRO A 17 -8.63 -19.94 -29.74
C PRO A 17 -8.57 -21.45 -29.38
N HIS A 18 -7.84 -21.85 -28.34
CA HIS A 18 -8.15 -23.10 -27.61
C HIS A 18 -7.53 -23.06 -26.21
N ALA A 19 -8.36 -22.57 -25.28
CA ALA A 19 -8.64 -23.19 -24.00
C ALA A 19 -7.69 -24.35 -23.59
N LEU A 20 -6.54 -24.03 -23.02
CA LEU A 20 -5.86 -24.90 -22.07
C LEU A 20 -5.08 -24.00 -21.11
N GLY A 21 -5.49 -23.98 -19.86
CA GLY A 21 -4.91 -23.09 -18.85
C GLY A 21 -5.70 -21.80 -18.66
N ALA A 22 -7.01 -21.91 -18.43
CA ALA A 22 -7.62 -20.99 -17.47
C ALA A 22 -7.04 -21.34 -16.10
N SER A 23 -5.79 -20.92 -15.86
CA SER A 23 -5.30 -20.76 -14.50
C SER A 23 -6.23 -19.75 -13.89
N GLN A 24 -7.13 -20.20 -13.02
CA GLN A 24 -7.78 -19.30 -12.08
C GLN A 24 -6.63 -18.63 -11.36
N GLU A 25 -6.35 -17.38 -11.72
CA GLU A 25 -5.72 -16.48 -10.79
C GLU A 25 -6.70 -16.45 -9.62
N MET A 26 -6.44 -17.29 -8.62
CA MET A 26 -6.95 -17.10 -7.29
C MET A 26 -6.35 -15.77 -6.86
N GLY A 27 -7.01 -14.70 -7.27
CA GLY A 27 -6.80 -13.38 -6.73
C GLY A 27 -7.05 -13.54 -5.26
N VAL A 28 -5.97 -13.76 -4.50
CA VAL A 28 -5.99 -13.54 -3.08
C VAL A 28 -6.32 -12.07 -2.98
N SER A 29 -7.59 -11.76 -2.72
CA SER A 29 -7.97 -10.48 -2.20
C SER A 29 -7.23 -10.37 -0.88
N GLN A 30 -6.01 -9.83 -0.95
CA GLN A 30 -5.35 -9.19 0.17
C GLN A 30 -6.27 -8.02 0.50
N GLU A 31 -7.34 -8.34 1.24
CA GLU A 31 -8.21 -7.35 1.83
C GLU A 31 -7.32 -6.67 2.87
N MET A 32 -6.59 -5.65 2.40
CA MET A 32 -5.70 -4.87 3.22
C MET A 32 -6.61 -4.22 4.24
N GLU A 33 -6.60 -4.77 5.46
CA GLU A 33 -7.46 -4.29 6.53
C GLU A 33 -7.25 -2.79 6.64
N ARG A 34 -8.35 -2.05 6.46
CA ARG A 34 -8.30 -0.60 6.44
C ARG A 34 -7.79 -0.18 7.83
N PRO A 35 -6.69 0.59 7.92
CA PRO A 35 -6.14 0.94 9.21
C PRO A 35 -7.16 1.76 10.00
N HIS A 36 -7.30 1.45 11.28
CA HIS A 36 -8.04 2.30 12.20
C HIS A 36 -7.19 3.53 12.52
N ILE A 37 -7.74 4.72 12.26
CA ILE A 37 -7.06 5.99 12.50
C ILE A 37 -7.68 6.63 13.75
N VAL A 38 -6.85 6.88 14.76
CA VAL A 38 -7.25 7.62 15.97
C VAL A 38 -6.46 8.92 16.01
N VAL A 39 -7.18 10.04 16.07
CA VAL A 39 -6.59 11.38 16.19
C VAL A 39 -6.82 11.88 17.60
N ILE A 40 -5.74 12.26 18.29
CA ILE A 40 -5.77 12.86 19.61
C ILE A 40 -5.21 14.27 19.46
N MET A 41 -5.97 15.26 19.90
CA MET A 41 -5.55 16.67 19.88
C MET A 41 -5.65 17.20 21.31
N ALA A 42 -4.54 17.69 21.82
CA ALA A 42 -4.49 18.42 23.08
C ALA A 42 -4.51 19.92 22.76
N ASP A 43 -5.33 20.67 23.50
CA ASP A 43 -5.37 22.13 23.43
C ASP A 43 -4.20 22.71 24.22
N ASP A 44 -3.59 23.78 23.70
CA ASP A 44 -2.50 24.53 24.33
C ASP A 44 -1.32 23.70 24.89
N LEU A 45 -1.04 22.53 24.32
CA LEU A 45 0.10 21.71 24.73
C LEU A 45 1.42 22.35 24.24
N GLY A 46 2.23 22.84 25.17
CA GLY A 46 3.51 23.47 24.89
C GLY A 46 4.65 22.47 24.67
N TRP A 47 5.77 22.97 24.14
CA TRP A 47 6.95 22.15 23.86
C TRP A 47 7.51 21.47 25.12
N ASN A 48 7.58 22.16 26.25
CA ASN A 48 8.16 21.64 27.49
C ASN A 48 7.16 20.89 28.39
N ASP A 49 5.96 20.55 27.90
CA ASP A 49 4.92 19.88 28.68
C ASP A 49 4.97 18.35 28.58
N VAL A 50 5.85 17.80 27.74
CA VAL A 50 5.98 16.36 27.46
C VAL A 50 7.35 15.83 27.84
N GLY A 51 7.39 14.61 28.38
CA GLY A 51 8.58 13.95 28.89
C GLY A 51 9.65 13.71 27.84
N TYR A 52 9.26 13.38 26.60
CA TYR A 52 10.21 13.22 25.48
C TYR A 52 10.89 14.53 25.05
N HIS A 53 10.44 15.70 25.53
CA HIS A 53 11.14 16.99 25.42
C HIS A 53 11.86 17.42 26.71
N GLY A 54 11.94 16.56 27.73
CA GLY A 54 12.62 16.85 28.99
C GLY A 54 11.76 17.57 30.03
N SER A 55 10.43 17.49 29.92
CA SER A 55 9.52 18.01 30.96
C SER A 55 9.72 17.33 32.32
N GLU A 56 9.40 18.04 33.40
CA GLU A 56 9.23 17.44 34.74
C GLU A 56 7.91 16.65 34.85
N ILE A 57 6.94 16.94 33.97
CA ILE A 57 5.65 16.25 33.90
C ILE A 57 5.88 14.85 33.30
N LYS A 58 5.45 13.82 34.02
CA LYS A 58 5.55 12.43 33.56
C LYS A 58 4.45 12.13 32.56
N THR A 59 4.82 11.93 31.29
CA THR A 59 3.90 11.56 30.20
C THR A 59 4.22 10.19 29.60
N PRO A 60 4.24 9.10 30.40
CA PRO A 60 4.80 7.82 29.98
C PRO A 60 4.12 7.18 28.75
N HIS A 61 2.86 7.53 28.48
CA HIS A 61 2.15 7.08 27.28
C HIS A 61 2.56 7.86 26.03
N LEU A 62 2.74 9.18 26.13
CA LEU A 62 3.22 10.01 25.02
C LEU A 62 4.69 9.71 24.73
N ASP A 63 5.50 9.51 25.77
CA ASP A 63 6.92 9.14 25.64
C ASP A 63 7.08 7.81 24.89
N ARG A 64 6.20 6.83 25.16
CA ARG A 64 6.16 5.57 24.42
C ARG A 64 5.75 5.78 22.97
N LEU A 65 4.72 6.59 22.71
CA LEU A 65 4.28 6.89 21.34
C LEU A 65 5.37 7.58 20.51
N ALA A 66 6.11 8.52 21.09
CA ALA A 66 7.23 9.19 20.42
C ALA A 66 8.36 8.20 20.12
N LYS A 67 8.69 7.32 21.08
CA LYS A 67 9.73 6.29 20.93
C LYS A 67 9.38 5.25 19.86
N ASP A 68 8.15 4.75 19.86
CA ASP A 68 7.71 3.67 18.96
C ASP A 68 7.26 4.21 17.59
N GLY A 69 6.99 5.52 17.50
CA GLY A 69 6.45 6.20 16.35
C GLY A 69 7.42 7.15 15.65
N ARG A 70 6.88 8.27 15.20
CA ARG A 70 7.63 9.36 14.57
C ARG A 70 7.16 10.68 15.15
N GLU A 71 8.12 11.51 15.51
CA GLU A 71 7.95 12.88 15.94
C GLU A 71 8.27 13.81 14.76
N LEU A 72 7.47 14.85 14.54
CA LEU A 72 7.64 15.79 13.44
C LEU A 72 8.08 17.14 14.02
N THR A 73 9.40 17.35 14.11
CA THR A 73 10.05 18.53 14.70
C THR A 73 10.86 19.32 13.68
#